data_AF-A0A9P0B0R2-F1
#
_entry.id   AF-A0A9P0B0R2-F1
#
_cell.length_a   1.000
_cell.length_b   1.000
_cell.length_c   1.000
_cell.angle_alpha   90.00
_cell.angle_beta   90.00
_cell.angle_gamma   90.00
#
_symmetry.space_group_name_H-M   'P 1'
#
loop_
_entity.id
_entity.type
_entity.pdbx_description
1 polymer ?
#
loop_
_entity_poly.entity_id
_entity_poly.type
_entity_poly.pdbx_seq_one_letter_code
_entity_poly.pdbx_strand_id
1 'polypeptide(L)'
;MTEETSVAQVLLRATCRASQPTVEERNFTSLLSETRQHFRRNSSGRSTRTSSPTSGRGRKRRTSFKKKVILIKLAHADFCPSNTELKFLRERGLGMADKDIEIYRTASIEEIMDDIVVLYPPNVQNLLMMCGFRIGRMDKSKRISCIVDVANGQELEEKLMQSKIIVLPNNDFPSDLPVIEQLAVSSPLSGYRGAAQSAINSGHQLRINEPAASSSTASNSRVLTGSASNLDLRSRPMHSMLSLIRRVSTEDVDEFDFDLEESKEYPTEENEFFVEFPDVPDDAEVCDIRISRGNCVHDLLKLYTDKDIINKKLNVRFEGEMGVDGGGLTKEMFNIFFNKCNGQFFRGEDSLIPFLELNNMGELDKFIIIGRILNHMLAITHSLPLKLSKLCLMLVAFPEKIIDDVLLLNELFLFVNPYLRKILKKATNNFTAVDQKEIEVIQDFYQSNKFYAQPSADRISQQLSIIAQDILVDRPKKLIAKIREGVLPENYPNFWNKCDFNVLSDMGTPTATKIANALITDQNLTNEENETLHFFTMYIHCLDREKISTLLFLITGSYVMTDAINVKFSNDVGLSQRPTFNTCSDLITLPKTYCSYDELKNDLNACLYNEEALEYTSY
;
A
#
# COMPACT_ATOMS: atom_id res chain seq x y z
N MET A 1 58.37 25.01 -4.92
CA MET A 1 57.45 24.60 -3.83
C MET A 1 57.57 25.52 -2.61
N THR A 2 57.50 26.85 -2.79
CA THR A 2 57.73 27.82 -1.69
C THR A 2 56.73 28.97 -1.62
N GLU A 3 55.86 29.15 -2.63
CA GLU A 3 54.82 30.20 -2.61
C GLU A 3 53.45 29.65 -2.15
N GLU A 4 53.04 28.47 -2.64
CA GLU A 4 51.78 27.82 -2.26
C GLU A 4 51.68 27.56 -0.74
N THR A 5 52.79 27.15 -0.12
CA THR A 5 52.92 26.96 1.34
C THR A 5 52.80 28.27 2.13
N SER A 6 53.18 29.41 1.54
CA SER A 6 53.01 30.73 2.16
C SER A 6 51.54 31.14 2.15
N VAL A 7 50.87 31.01 1.00
CA VAL A 7 49.43 31.33 0.84
C VAL A 7 48.57 30.46 1.76
N ALA A 8 48.87 29.15 1.86
CA ALA A 8 48.19 28.24 2.77
C ALA A 8 48.31 28.68 4.25
N GLN A 9 49.50 29.12 4.69
CA GLN A 9 49.69 29.61 6.07
C GLN A 9 49.00 30.94 6.35
N VAL A 10 48.89 31.84 5.35
CA VAL A 10 48.13 33.09 5.49
C VAL A 10 46.63 32.79 5.63
N LEU A 11 46.08 31.89 4.80
CA LEU A 11 44.68 31.47 4.89
C LEU A 11 44.36 30.77 6.22
N LEU A 12 45.24 29.89 6.72
CA LEU A 12 45.06 29.25 8.02
C LEU A 12 45.06 30.26 9.19
N ARG A 13 45.87 31.31 9.11
CA ARG A 13 45.89 32.39 10.12
C ARG A 13 44.66 33.30 10.04
N ALA A 14 44.04 33.44 8.87
CA ALA A 14 42.78 34.17 8.71
C ALA A 14 41.60 33.40 9.33
N THR A 15 41.47 32.10 9.06
CA THR A 15 40.38 31.27 9.61
C THR A 15 40.48 31.09 11.13
N CYS A 16 41.68 30.99 11.71
CA CYS A 16 41.87 31.00 13.16
C CYS A 16 41.56 32.35 13.85
N ARG A 17 41.47 33.46 13.11
CA ARG A 17 41.03 34.77 13.66
C ARG A 17 39.52 34.97 13.57
N ALA A 18 38.87 34.38 12.56
CA ALA A 18 37.42 34.43 12.37
C ALA A 18 36.62 33.53 13.35
N SER A 19 37.31 32.71 14.16
CA SER A 19 36.71 31.70 15.04
C SER A 19 36.85 32.02 16.55
N GLN A 20 37.20 33.26 16.90
CA GLN A 20 37.10 33.72 18.29
C GLN A 20 35.71 34.33 18.57
N PRO A 21 34.95 33.83 19.56
CA PRO A 21 33.66 34.42 19.90
C PRO A 21 33.85 35.85 20.42
N THR A 22 32.91 36.71 20.04
CA THR A 22 32.84 38.12 20.43
C THR A 22 32.70 38.28 21.95
N VAL A 23 32.97 39.48 22.47
CA VAL A 23 32.86 39.77 23.91
C VAL A 23 31.43 39.56 24.40
N GLU A 24 30.43 39.83 23.56
CA GLU A 24 29.01 39.63 23.86
C GLU A 24 28.64 38.13 23.93
N GLU A 25 29.14 37.31 23.01
CA GLU A 25 28.96 35.85 23.05
C GLU A 25 29.63 35.20 24.27
N ARG A 26 30.80 35.72 24.70
CA ARG A 26 31.47 35.27 25.93
C ARG A 26 30.66 35.62 27.18
N ASN A 27 30.06 36.80 27.23
CA ASN A 27 29.17 37.20 28.32
C ASN A 27 27.90 36.33 28.35
N PHE A 28 27.31 36.04 27.19
CA PHE A 28 26.11 35.20 27.10
C PHE A 28 26.38 33.73 27.48
N THR A 29 27.51 33.16 27.04
CA THR A 29 27.92 31.81 27.45
C THR A 29 28.32 31.74 28.93
N SER A 30 28.92 32.79 29.50
CA SER A 30 29.14 32.89 30.95
C SER A 30 27.82 32.85 31.72
N LEU A 31 26.84 33.68 31.33
CA LEU A 31 25.52 33.74 31.97
C LEU A 31 24.78 32.38 31.92
N LEU A 32 24.84 31.70 30.76
CA LEU A 32 24.30 30.34 30.59
C LEU A 32 25.05 29.29 31.44
N SER A 33 26.35 29.47 31.67
CA SER A 33 27.15 28.56 32.49
C SER A 33 26.86 28.70 33.98
N GLU A 34 26.71 29.92 34.50
CA GLU A 34 26.30 30.19 35.88
C GLU A 34 24.87 29.69 36.15
N THR A 35 23.95 29.96 35.21
CA THR A 35 22.58 29.44 35.27
C THR A 35 22.57 27.91 35.30
N ARG A 36 23.40 27.25 34.47
CA ARG A 36 23.55 25.78 34.47
C ARG A 36 24.23 25.23 35.73
N GLN A 37 25.14 25.97 36.37
CA GLN A 37 25.71 25.57 37.67
C GLN A 37 24.68 25.65 38.80
N HIS A 38 23.83 26.68 38.82
CA HIS A 38 22.76 26.81 39.82
C HIS A 38 21.76 25.64 39.80
N PHE A 39 21.44 25.10 38.62
CA PHE A 39 20.57 23.91 38.49
C PHE A 39 21.26 22.56 38.71
N ARG A 40 22.61 22.48 38.74
CA ARG A 40 23.34 21.20 38.85
C ARG A 40 23.75 20.78 40.27
N ARG A 41 23.51 21.60 41.30
CA ARG A 41 24.04 21.36 42.65
C ARG A 41 23.43 20.20 43.47
N ASN A 42 22.47 19.44 42.93
CA ASN A 42 21.71 18.41 43.66
C ASN A 42 21.82 16.96 43.13
N SER A 43 22.77 16.63 42.23
CA SER A 43 22.88 15.25 41.71
C SER A 43 24.32 14.81 41.35
N SER A 44 25.13 14.53 42.38
CA SER A 44 26.18 13.48 42.41
C SER A 44 27.05 13.62 43.68
N GLY A 45 27.21 12.55 44.48
CA GLY A 45 28.00 12.62 45.71
C GLY A 45 27.93 11.37 46.61
N ARG A 46 28.75 10.37 46.31
CA ARG A 46 29.13 9.23 47.17
C ARG A 46 30.65 9.07 46.99
N SER A 47 31.53 8.99 48.00
CA SER A 47 31.39 8.97 49.46
C SER A 47 32.72 9.42 50.10
N THR A 48 32.70 10.02 51.30
CA THR A 48 33.70 9.77 52.36
C THR A 48 33.18 10.25 53.72
N ARG A 49 33.72 9.70 54.81
CA ARG A 49 33.18 9.77 56.18
C ARG A 49 33.47 11.11 56.86
N THR A 50 32.52 11.66 57.62
CA THR A 50 32.63 11.87 59.09
C THR A 50 31.27 12.26 59.71
N SER A 51 31.14 12.08 61.02
CA SER A 51 29.90 12.15 61.81
C SER A 51 29.44 13.57 62.19
N SER A 52 28.12 13.84 62.11
CA SER A 52 27.25 14.44 63.16
C SER A 52 25.87 14.84 62.60
N PRO A 53 24.80 14.89 63.42
CA PRO A 53 23.43 14.94 62.90
C PRO A 53 22.91 16.36 62.67
N THR A 54 22.42 16.65 61.46
CA THR A 54 21.58 17.82 61.19
C THR A 54 20.27 17.42 60.52
N SER A 55 19.16 17.95 61.05
CA SER A 55 17.80 17.52 60.78
C SER A 55 17.25 18.06 59.44
N GLY A 56 17.64 17.44 58.33
CA GLY A 56 17.00 17.65 57.04
C GLY A 56 15.64 16.94 56.97
N ARG A 57 14.53 17.69 56.80
CA ARG A 57 13.17 17.16 56.57
C ARG A 57 13.02 16.52 55.18
N GLY A 58 13.75 15.43 54.94
CA GLY A 58 13.52 14.56 53.79
C GLY A 58 12.21 13.81 53.96
N ARG A 59 11.20 14.13 53.15
CA ARG A 59 9.93 13.38 53.10
C ARG A 59 10.26 11.94 52.69
N LYS A 60 10.18 10.98 53.63
CA LYS A 60 10.47 9.55 53.36
C LYS A 60 9.73 9.13 52.09
N ARG A 61 10.46 8.68 51.05
CA ARG A 61 9.83 8.11 49.84
C ARG A 61 8.94 6.96 50.30
N ARG A 62 7.65 6.99 49.89
CA ARG A 62 6.69 5.90 50.18
C ARG A 62 7.25 4.59 49.65
N THR A 63 7.09 3.48 50.38
CA THR A 63 7.63 2.17 49.98
C THR A 63 6.92 1.57 48.75
N SER A 64 5.71 2.04 48.47
CA SER A 64 4.88 1.69 47.31
C SER A 64 4.59 2.89 46.40
N PHE A 65 4.11 2.60 45.18
CA PHE A 65 3.53 3.57 44.24
C PHE A 65 2.26 2.99 43.60
N LYS A 66 1.37 3.85 43.09
CA LYS A 66 0.11 3.43 42.45
C LYS A 66 0.10 3.72 40.96
N LYS A 67 -0.48 2.82 40.16
CA LYS A 67 -0.62 2.95 38.71
C LYS A 67 -1.98 2.46 38.22
N LYS A 68 -2.42 3.03 37.10
CA LYS A 68 -3.52 2.48 36.30
C LYS A 68 -2.98 1.43 35.35
N VAL A 69 -3.73 0.33 35.25
CA VAL A 69 -3.46 -0.79 34.35
C VAL A 69 -4.51 -0.78 33.24
N ILE A 70 -4.06 -0.97 31.99
CA ILE A 70 -4.91 -1.12 30.81
C ILE A 70 -4.54 -2.42 30.13
N LEU A 71 -5.49 -3.33 30.03
CA LEU A 71 -5.38 -4.57 29.28
C LEU A 71 -5.96 -4.36 27.88
N ILE A 72 -5.17 -4.64 26.86
CA ILE A 72 -5.63 -4.59 25.48
C ILE A 72 -5.89 -6.01 24.95
N LYS A 73 -6.71 -6.13 23.90
CA LYS A 73 -7.09 -7.43 23.33
C LYS A 73 -6.00 -8.02 22.41
N LEU A 74 -5.19 -7.17 21.78
CA LEU A 74 -4.20 -7.53 20.76
C LEU A 74 -2.78 -7.55 21.32
N ALA A 75 -2.02 -8.60 21.04
CA ALA A 75 -0.63 -8.78 21.42
C ALA A 75 0.34 -7.78 20.74
N HIS A 76 -0.08 -7.21 19.61
CA HIS A 76 0.73 -6.40 18.69
C HIS A 76 0.19 -4.99 18.42
N ALA A 77 -0.60 -4.40 19.31
CA ALA A 77 -1.08 -3.02 19.08
C ALA A 77 0.05 -1.98 19.23
N ASP A 78 0.32 -1.24 18.15
CA ASP A 78 1.26 -0.11 18.14
C ASP A 78 0.78 1.11 18.95
N PHE A 79 -0.53 1.26 19.16
CA PHE A 79 -1.14 2.47 19.74
C PHE A 79 -2.08 2.17 20.90
N CYS A 80 -2.13 3.08 21.87
CA CYS A 80 -3.07 2.98 22.99
C CYS A 80 -4.52 3.15 22.51
N PRO A 81 -5.45 2.27 22.92
CA PRO A 81 -6.86 2.33 22.55
C PRO A 81 -7.52 3.70 22.71
N SER A 82 -8.48 3.98 21.81
CA SER A 82 -9.31 5.19 21.89
C SER A 82 -10.23 5.16 23.12
N ASN A 83 -10.82 6.31 23.51
CA ASN A 83 -11.78 6.33 24.62
C ASN A 83 -13.02 5.46 24.33
N THR A 84 -13.46 5.40 23.08
CA THR A 84 -14.57 4.56 22.61
C THR A 84 -14.20 3.07 22.71
N GLU A 85 -13.00 2.72 22.27
CA GLU A 85 -12.47 1.36 22.33
C GLU A 85 -12.24 0.91 23.78
N LEU A 86 -11.74 1.77 24.67
CA LEU A 86 -11.64 1.49 26.11
C LEU A 86 -13.00 1.21 26.75
N LYS A 87 -14.09 1.81 26.25
CA LYS A 87 -15.46 1.53 26.69
C LYS A 87 -15.91 0.14 26.21
N PHE A 88 -15.70 -0.17 24.94
CA PHE A 88 -16.00 -1.48 24.33
C PHE A 88 -15.21 -2.63 24.98
N LEU A 89 -13.93 -2.41 25.27
CA LEU A 89 -13.08 -3.37 25.99
C LEU A 89 -13.59 -3.61 27.41
N ARG A 90 -13.98 -2.55 28.12
CA ARG A 90 -14.56 -2.64 29.48
C ARG A 90 -15.86 -3.44 29.52
N GLU A 91 -16.71 -3.32 28.50
CA GLU A 91 -17.95 -4.11 28.39
C GLU A 91 -17.68 -5.63 28.30
N ARG A 92 -16.46 -6.06 27.94
CA ARG A 92 -15.99 -7.46 27.92
C ARG A 92 -15.03 -7.83 29.07
N GLY A 93 -14.89 -6.95 30.07
CA GLY A 93 -13.96 -7.16 31.20
C GLY A 93 -12.48 -6.87 30.89
N LEU A 94 -12.18 -6.32 29.71
CA LEU A 94 -10.85 -5.88 29.30
C LEU A 94 -10.67 -4.36 29.55
N GLY A 95 -9.60 -3.76 29.03
CA GLY A 95 -9.39 -2.32 29.07
C GLY A 95 -8.86 -1.83 30.41
N MET A 96 -9.27 -0.62 30.80
CA MET A 96 -8.80 0.03 32.02
C MET A 96 -9.42 -0.63 33.26
N ALA A 97 -8.56 -1.26 34.08
CA ALA A 97 -8.93 -1.88 35.35
C ALA A 97 -9.68 -0.92 36.27
N ASP A 98 -10.61 -1.45 37.07
CA ASP A 98 -11.46 -0.65 37.97
C ASP A 98 -10.73 -0.12 39.20
N LYS A 99 -9.55 -0.69 39.51
CA LYS A 99 -8.70 -0.29 40.64
C LYS A 99 -7.28 0.00 40.15
N ASP A 100 -6.67 1.03 40.74
CA ASP A 100 -5.23 1.26 40.60
C ASP A 100 -4.45 0.18 41.36
N ILE A 101 -3.47 -0.45 40.72
CA ILE A 101 -2.53 -1.37 41.38
C ILE A 101 -1.60 -0.59 42.31
N GLU A 102 -1.29 -1.14 43.49
CA GLU A 102 -0.30 -0.60 44.42
C GLU A 102 0.92 -1.51 44.47
N ILE A 103 1.99 -1.08 43.80
CA ILE A 103 3.22 -1.86 43.62
C ILE A 103 4.24 -1.45 44.70
N TYR A 104 4.77 -2.42 45.43
CA TYR A 104 5.91 -2.21 46.32
C TYR A 104 7.22 -2.17 45.52
N ARG A 105 8.12 -1.22 45.84
CA ARG A 105 9.41 -1.10 45.12
C ARG A 105 10.32 -2.32 45.26
N THR A 106 10.11 -3.14 46.28
CA THR A 106 10.86 -4.36 46.57
C THR A 106 10.22 -5.62 45.99
N ALA A 107 9.00 -5.54 45.43
CA ALA A 107 8.37 -6.68 44.79
C ALA A 107 9.13 -7.06 43.51
N SER A 108 9.26 -8.36 43.29
CA SER A 108 9.76 -8.95 42.05
C SER A 108 8.81 -8.69 40.88
N ILE A 109 9.29 -8.85 39.66
CA ILE A 109 8.43 -8.71 38.47
C ILE A 109 7.32 -9.77 38.40
N GLU A 110 7.58 -10.97 38.91
CA GLU A 110 6.64 -12.09 38.97
C GLU A 110 5.47 -11.77 39.91
N GLU A 111 5.75 -11.35 41.15
CA GLU A 111 4.71 -10.90 42.11
C GLU A 111 3.85 -9.75 41.54
N ILE A 112 4.46 -8.82 40.79
CA ILE A 112 3.75 -7.71 40.15
C ILE A 112 2.85 -8.20 39.01
N MET A 113 3.25 -9.24 38.28
CA MET A 113 2.41 -9.83 37.23
C MET A 113 1.22 -10.57 37.82
N ASP A 114 1.39 -11.32 38.92
CA ASP A 114 0.28 -11.95 39.63
C ASP A 114 -0.70 -10.89 40.19
N ASP A 115 -0.20 -9.83 40.82
CA ASP A 115 -1.02 -8.70 41.29
C ASP A 115 -1.79 -8.01 40.14
N ILE A 116 -1.22 -7.95 38.92
CA ILE A 116 -1.89 -7.43 37.72
C ILE A 116 -3.06 -8.33 37.29
N VAL A 117 -2.89 -9.66 37.31
CA VAL A 117 -3.94 -10.62 36.92
C VAL A 117 -5.18 -10.43 37.80
N VAL A 118 -4.99 -10.32 39.13
CA VAL A 118 -6.07 -10.20 40.12
C VAL A 118 -6.95 -8.95 39.93
N LEU A 119 -6.51 -7.95 39.17
CA LEU A 119 -7.31 -6.75 38.84
C LEU A 119 -8.49 -7.01 37.90
N TYR A 120 -8.44 -8.11 37.14
CA TYR A 120 -9.40 -8.42 36.06
C TYR A 120 -10.44 -9.47 36.48
N PRO A 121 -11.60 -9.56 35.80
CA PRO A 121 -12.62 -10.57 36.09
C PRO A 121 -12.12 -12.02 35.88
N PRO A 122 -12.64 -13.05 36.58
CA PRO A 122 -12.09 -14.41 36.56
C PRO A 122 -11.95 -15.07 35.18
N ASN A 123 -12.87 -14.76 34.25
CA ASN A 123 -12.79 -15.22 32.85
C ASN A 123 -11.58 -14.64 32.11
N VAL A 124 -11.16 -13.42 32.44
CA VAL A 124 -9.97 -12.75 31.89
C VAL A 124 -8.69 -13.18 32.63
N GLN A 125 -8.77 -13.44 33.95
CA GLN A 125 -7.63 -13.95 34.73
C GLN A 125 -7.08 -15.26 34.15
N ASN A 126 -7.97 -16.22 33.86
CA ASN A 126 -7.57 -17.50 33.29
C ASN A 126 -6.91 -17.34 31.92
N LEU A 127 -7.38 -16.41 31.09
CA LEU A 127 -6.78 -16.14 29.77
C LEU A 127 -5.39 -15.50 29.92
N LEU A 128 -5.21 -14.55 30.84
CA LEU A 128 -3.90 -13.96 31.12
C LEU A 128 -2.87 -14.99 31.63
N MET A 129 -3.30 -15.91 32.49
CA MET A 129 -2.44 -16.99 33.00
C MET A 129 -2.07 -18.03 31.93
N MET A 130 -3.00 -18.37 31.02
CA MET A 130 -2.74 -19.33 29.94
C MET A 130 -1.91 -18.75 28.80
N CYS A 131 -2.21 -17.53 28.36
CA CYS A 131 -1.50 -16.89 27.24
C CYS A 131 -0.17 -16.25 27.68
N GLY A 132 -0.07 -15.83 28.94
CA GLY A 132 0.99 -14.93 29.41
C GLY A 132 0.86 -13.53 28.80
N PHE A 133 1.62 -12.58 29.34
CA PHE A 133 1.61 -11.20 28.86
C PHE A 133 2.95 -10.50 29.12
N ARG A 134 3.15 -9.38 28.43
CA ARG A 134 4.25 -8.41 28.60
C ARG A 134 3.71 -7.10 29.13
N ILE A 135 4.56 -6.35 29.83
CA ILE A 135 4.24 -5.00 30.29
C ILE A 135 4.77 -3.98 29.29
N GLY A 136 3.89 -3.10 28.83
CA GLY A 136 4.21 -1.95 27.99
C GLY A 136 3.98 -0.61 28.70
N ARG A 137 4.51 0.45 28.09
CA ARG A 137 4.23 1.85 28.42
C ARG A 137 3.80 2.61 27.19
N MET A 138 2.99 3.63 27.39
CA MET A 138 2.58 4.59 26.35
C MET A 138 3.48 5.83 26.39
N ASP A 139 3.89 6.34 25.23
CA ASP A 139 4.60 7.62 25.09
C ASP A 139 3.65 8.84 24.96
N LYS A 140 4.18 10.02 24.62
CA LYS A 140 3.36 11.23 24.41
C LYS A 140 2.53 11.21 23.12
N SER A 141 2.96 10.42 22.14
CA SER A 141 2.30 10.22 20.83
C SER A 141 1.28 9.08 20.86
N LYS A 142 0.97 8.54 22.05
CA LYS A 142 0.14 7.36 22.30
C LYS A 142 0.70 6.04 21.76
N ARG A 143 1.96 6.00 21.30
CA ARG A 143 2.59 4.78 20.82
C ARG A 143 2.95 3.89 22.01
N ILE A 144 2.72 2.58 21.87
CA ILE A 144 3.05 1.58 22.88
C ILE A 144 4.49 1.11 22.66
N SER A 145 5.23 0.94 23.76
CA SER A 145 6.56 0.31 23.76
C SER A 145 6.63 -0.74 24.87
N CYS A 146 7.10 -1.95 24.55
CA CYS A 146 7.35 -2.98 25.55
C CYS A 146 8.45 -2.55 26.52
N ILE A 147 8.27 -2.85 27.81
CA ILE A 147 9.30 -2.67 28.82
C ILE A 147 10.03 -4.00 29.00
N VAL A 148 11.23 -4.09 28.45
CA VAL A 148 12.16 -5.22 28.66
C VAL A 148 13.09 -4.96 29.85
N ASP A 149 13.66 -6.04 30.40
CA ASP A 149 14.69 -6.06 31.45
C ASP A 149 14.31 -5.31 32.74
N VAL A 150 13.34 -5.84 33.50
CA VAL A 150 12.90 -5.29 34.79
C VAL A 150 12.93 -6.38 35.85
N ALA A 151 13.75 -6.21 36.88
CA ALA A 151 13.85 -7.17 37.98
C ALA A 151 12.84 -6.92 39.11
N ASN A 152 12.46 -5.66 39.35
CA ASN A 152 11.68 -5.26 40.51
C ASN A 152 10.82 -4.00 40.31
N GLY A 153 9.93 -3.73 41.26
CA GLY A 153 9.03 -2.57 41.24
C GLY A 153 9.72 -1.21 41.18
N GLN A 154 10.95 -1.04 41.68
CA GLN A 154 11.67 0.24 41.56
C GLN A 154 12.09 0.50 40.10
N GLU A 155 12.71 -0.48 39.44
CA GLU A 155 13.08 -0.38 38.02
C GLU A 155 11.86 -0.18 37.13
N LEU A 156 10.74 -0.82 37.47
CA LEU A 156 9.46 -0.63 36.79
C LEU A 156 8.95 0.80 36.91
N GLU A 157 9.00 1.42 38.10
CA GLU A 157 8.60 2.82 38.30
C GLU A 157 9.48 3.78 37.49
N GLU A 158 10.80 3.53 37.47
CA GLU A 158 11.78 4.33 36.73
C GLU A 158 11.56 4.24 35.20
N LYS A 159 11.21 3.06 34.66
CA LYS A 159 10.88 2.90 33.22
C LYS A 159 9.48 3.39 32.84
N LEU A 160 8.49 3.28 33.73
CA LEU A 160 7.12 3.78 33.51
C LEU A 160 7.02 5.31 33.56
N MET A 161 7.84 5.98 34.38
CA MET A 161 7.74 7.43 34.63
C MET A 161 6.31 7.84 35.01
N GLN A 162 5.66 8.73 34.25
CA GLN A 162 4.26 9.12 34.47
C GLN A 162 3.24 8.26 33.70
N SER A 163 3.68 7.33 32.85
CA SER A 163 2.81 6.51 32.00
C SER A 163 1.97 5.51 32.80
N LYS A 164 0.92 4.98 32.16
CA LYS A 164 0.11 3.86 32.66
C LYS A 164 0.83 2.54 32.36
N ILE A 165 0.47 1.49 33.08
CA ILE A 165 0.87 0.12 32.76
C ILE A 165 -0.06 -0.36 31.64
N ILE A 166 0.52 -0.77 30.51
CA ILE A 166 -0.20 -1.46 29.44
C ILE A 166 0.10 -2.95 29.57
N VAL A 167 -0.93 -3.79 29.55
CA VAL A 167 -0.80 -5.25 29.56
C VAL A 167 -1.04 -5.75 28.15
N LEU A 168 -0.01 -6.37 27.58
CA LEU A 168 0.04 -6.89 26.22
C LEU A 168 0.03 -8.41 26.30
N PRO A 169 -1.10 -9.10 26.03
CA PRO A 169 -1.11 -10.56 25.93
C PRO A 169 -0.02 -11.05 24.97
N ASN A 170 0.53 -12.26 25.16
CA ASN A 170 1.45 -12.82 24.17
C ASN A 170 0.73 -13.39 22.95
N ASN A 171 -0.54 -13.76 23.12
CA ASN A 171 -1.45 -14.25 22.08
C ASN A 171 -2.79 -13.51 22.25
N ASP A 172 -3.50 -13.26 21.15
CA ASP A 172 -4.76 -12.53 21.17
C ASP A 172 -5.87 -13.28 21.90
N PHE A 173 -6.78 -12.54 22.55
CA PHE A 173 -7.95 -13.14 23.18
C PHE A 173 -9.05 -13.48 22.16
N PRO A 174 -9.84 -14.56 22.40
CA PRO A 174 -10.99 -14.91 21.58
C PRO A 174 -11.94 -13.73 21.34
N SER A 175 -12.61 -13.70 20.19
CA SER A 175 -13.51 -12.59 19.85
C SER A 175 -14.83 -12.61 20.63
N ASP A 176 -15.30 -13.79 21.03
CA ASP A 176 -16.60 -14.00 21.66
C ASP A 176 -16.53 -13.97 23.19
N LEU A 177 -15.77 -13.01 23.76
CA LEU A 177 -15.79 -12.78 25.20
C LEU A 177 -17.19 -12.31 25.65
N PRO A 178 -17.78 -12.93 26.68
CA PRO A 178 -19.11 -12.58 27.14
C PRO A 178 -19.15 -11.13 27.66
N VAL A 179 -20.21 -10.42 27.32
CA VAL A 179 -20.47 -9.07 27.81
C VAL A 179 -20.83 -9.13 29.29
N ILE A 180 -20.20 -8.27 30.10
CA ILE A 180 -20.46 -8.19 31.53
C ILE A 180 -21.72 -7.33 31.75
N GLU A 181 -22.84 -7.98 32.01
CA GLU A 181 -24.06 -7.28 32.47
C GLU A 181 -23.78 -6.57 33.80
N GLN A 182 -23.89 -5.25 33.81
CA GLN A 182 -23.73 -4.47 35.03
C GLN A 182 -24.95 -4.63 35.93
N LEU A 183 -24.78 -5.31 37.06
CA LEU A 183 -25.76 -5.34 38.14
C LEU A 183 -26.04 -3.91 38.63
N ALA A 184 -27.20 -3.37 38.25
CA ALA A 184 -27.59 -2.00 38.57
C ALA A 184 -27.80 -1.83 40.08
N VAL A 185 -26.90 -1.11 40.73
CA VAL A 185 -27.05 -0.69 42.14
C VAL A 185 -28.09 0.42 42.22
N SER A 186 -29.30 0.07 42.64
CA SER A 186 -30.41 1.01 42.82
C SER A 186 -30.10 2.07 43.88
N SER A 187 -30.18 3.35 43.51
CA SER A 187 -30.18 4.49 44.44
C SER A 187 -31.59 5.12 44.51
N PRO A 188 -32.04 5.63 45.68
CA PRO A 188 -33.47 5.86 45.92
C PRO A 188 -34.02 7.21 45.43
N LEU A 189 -35.35 7.20 45.29
CA LEU A 189 -36.28 8.23 44.81
C LEU A 189 -36.13 9.67 45.36
N SER A 190 -36.28 10.63 44.43
CA SER A 190 -36.89 11.96 44.61
C SER A 190 -37.32 12.46 43.22
N GLY A 191 -38.49 13.05 42.94
CA GLY A 191 -39.66 13.37 43.77
C GLY A 191 -40.39 14.60 43.18
N TYR A 192 -41.70 14.51 42.88
CA TYR A 192 -42.56 15.56 42.27
C TYR A 192 -42.18 15.96 40.81
N ARG A 193 -43.03 16.45 39.89
CA ARG A 193 -44.49 16.40 39.56
C ARG A 193 -44.60 16.89 38.09
N GLY A 194 -45.49 16.43 37.18
CA GLY A 194 -46.47 15.34 37.20
C GLY A 194 -47.93 15.81 36.94
N ALA A 195 -48.47 15.62 35.73
CA ALA A 195 -49.91 15.82 35.41
C ALA A 195 -50.46 14.83 34.36
N ALA A 196 -51.70 14.38 34.60
CA ALA A 196 -52.80 13.95 33.70
C ALA A 196 -52.55 13.71 32.18
N GLN A 197 -53.21 12.76 31.48
CA GLN A 197 -54.55 12.20 31.71
C GLN A 197 -54.84 10.97 30.80
N SER A 198 -55.69 10.02 31.25
CA SER A 198 -56.49 9.09 30.42
C SER A 198 -55.77 8.01 29.57
N ALA A 199 -56.32 6.82 29.28
CA ALA A 199 -57.35 6.01 29.94
C ALA A 199 -57.32 4.56 29.37
N ILE A 200 -57.31 3.56 30.28
CA ILE A 200 -58.22 2.40 30.33
C ILE A 200 -58.21 1.34 29.18
N ASN A 201 -57.77 0.12 29.57
CA ASN A 201 -58.19 -1.24 29.12
C ASN A 201 -58.04 -1.62 27.63
N SER A 202 -57.87 -2.89 27.22
CA SER A 202 -57.63 -4.23 27.83
C SER A 202 -57.25 -5.15 26.64
N GLY A 203 -56.50 -6.26 26.71
CA GLY A 203 -56.32 -7.27 27.75
C GLY A 203 -56.67 -8.65 27.17
N HIS A 204 -55.85 -9.69 27.43
CA HIS A 204 -55.96 -11.10 27.01
C HIS A 204 -55.59 -11.44 25.54
N GLN A 205 -54.48 -12.15 25.27
CA GLN A 205 -54.14 -13.59 25.48
C GLN A 205 -54.62 -14.49 24.32
N LEU A 206 -53.72 -15.03 23.49
CA LEU A 206 -52.88 -16.25 23.67
C LEU A 206 -53.62 -17.59 23.54
N ARG A 207 -53.49 -18.24 22.37
CA ARG A 207 -53.23 -19.68 22.09
C ARG A 207 -53.27 -19.88 20.55
N ILE A 208 -52.24 -20.38 19.87
CA ILE A 208 -51.63 -21.73 19.90
C ILE A 208 -52.62 -22.84 19.45
N ASN A 209 -52.62 -23.14 18.13
CA ASN A 209 -52.17 -24.44 17.58
C ASN A 209 -52.32 -24.55 16.04
N GLU A 210 -51.35 -25.22 15.42
CA GLU A 210 -51.34 -25.76 14.05
C GLU A 210 -52.03 -27.18 14.00
N PRO A 211 -51.84 -28.05 12.97
CA PRO A 211 -52.10 -27.92 11.52
C PRO A 211 -52.93 -29.10 10.94
N ALA A 212 -53.42 -28.98 9.69
CA ALA A 212 -53.63 -30.04 8.68
C ALA A 212 -54.16 -29.38 7.37
N ALA A 213 -53.58 -29.50 6.16
CA ALA A 213 -53.13 -30.64 5.34
C ALA A 213 -54.20 -31.13 4.32
N SER A 214 -53.79 -31.27 3.05
CA SER A 214 -54.49 -31.91 1.91
C SER A 214 -55.78 -31.25 1.36
N SER A 215 -56.14 -31.36 0.07
CA SER A 215 -55.37 -31.62 -1.17
C SER A 215 -56.22 -31.36 -2.43
N SER A 216 -55.52 -31.24 -3.58
CA SER A 216 -55.90 -31.78 -4.91
C SER A 216 -57.14 -31.27 -5.69
N THR A 217 -56.85 -30.83 -6.94
CA THR A 217 -57.65 -31.04 -8.19
C THR A 217 -59.05 -30.39 -8.30
N ALA A 218 -59.63 -30.08 -9.46
CA ALA A 218 -59.22 -29.89 -10.86
C ALA A 218 -60.48 -29.43 -11.66
N SER A 219 -60.46 -28.84 -12.85
CA SER A 219 -59.48 -28.06 -13.65
C SER A 219 -60.17 -27.69 -14.98
N ASN A 220 -59.89 -26.54 -15.64
CA ASN A 220 -60.08 -26.43 -17.10
C ASN A 220 -59.40 -25.22 -17.76
N SER A 221 -58.69 -25.54 -18.83
CA SER A 221 -57.89 -24.71 -19.74
C SER A 221 -58.61 -23.55 -20.44
N ARG A 222 -57.88 -22.45 -20.71
CA ARG A 222 -57.72 -21.97 -22.10
C ARG A 222 -56.34 -21.33 -22.35
N VAL A 223 -55.86 -21.57 -23.56
CA VAL A 223 -54.50 -21.32 -24.09
C VAL A 223 -54.29 -19.83 -24.41
N LEU A 224 -53.06 -19.31 -24.20
CA LEU A 224 -52.22 -18.66 -25.23
C LEU A 224 -50.83 -18.20 -24.67
N THR A 225 -49.76 -18.70 -25.33
CA THR A 225 -48.43 -18.09 -25.57
C THR A 225 -47.60 -17.47 -24.43
N GLY A 226 -46.35 -17.96 -24.24
CA GLY A 226 -45.26 -17.20 -23.62
C GLY A 226 -44.15 -18.00 -22.92
N SER A 227 -43.12 -18.41 -23.67
CA SER A 227 -41.74 -18.73 -23.22
C SER A 227 -41.47 -19.44 -21.88
N ALA A 228 -41.03 -20.70 -21.96
CA ALA A 228 -40.11 -21.37 -21.02
C ALA A 228 -38.90 -20.45 -20.68
N SER A 229 -38.41 -20.26 -19.44
CA SER A 229 -38.14 -21.11 -18.26
C SER A 229 -36.69 -21.60 -18.15
N ASN A 230 -36.09 -21.34 -16.99
CA ASN A 230 -34.91 -21.96 -16.37
C ASN A 230 -33.51 -21.57 -16.89
N LEU A 231 -32.90 -20.66 -16.13
CA LEU A 231 -31.61 -20.86 -15.45
C LEU A 231 -30.94 -22.22 -15.68
N ASP A 232 -29.84 -22.22 -16.41
CA ASP A 232 -28.82 -23.26 -16.36
C ASP A 232 -27.47 -22.56 -16.13
N LEU A 233 -26.95 -22.64 -14.90
CA LEU A 233 -25.65 -22.10 -14.51
C LEU A 233 -24.56 -22.99 -15.12
N ARG A 234 -24.13 -22.67 -16.34
CA ARG A 234 -22.96 -23.28 -16.96
C ARG A 234 -21.80 -22.30 -17.02
N SER A 235 -20.67 -22.75 -16.48
CA SER A 235 -19.34 -22.20 -16.73
C SER A 235 -19.15 -21.96 -18.23
N ARG A 236 -18.89 -20.71 -18.61
CA ARG A 236 -18.47 -20.40 -19.98
C ARG A 236 -16.99 -20.79 -20.14
N PRO A 237 -16.60 -21.55 -21.16
CA PRO A 237 -15.20 -21.63 -21.55
C PRO A 237 -14.77 -20.26 -22.09
N MET A 238 -13.55 -19.83 -21.78
CA MET A 238 -12.97 -18.67 -22.46
C MET A 238 -12.60 -19.10 -23.87
N HIS A 239 -13.27 -18.53 -24.87
CA HIS A 239 -12.85 -18.63 -26.26
C HIS A 239 -11.89 -17.47 -26.57
N SER A 240 -10.83 -17.77 -27.33
CA SER A 240 -10.10 -16.87 -28.24
C SER A 240 -10.59 -15.41 -28.18
N MET A 241 -9.96 -14.60 -27.33
CA MET A 241 -10.38 -13.22 -27.08
C MET A 241 -10.06 -12.31 -28.28
N LEU A 242 -11.03 -12.18 -29.18
CA LEU A 242 -11.13 -11.01 -30.07
C LEU A 242 -11.53 -9.80 -29.23
N SER A 243 -10.54 -9.12 -28.63
CA SER A 243 -10.76 -7.87 -27.91
C SER A 243 -10.99 -6.72 -28.91
N LEU A 244 -12.13 -6.04 -28.78
CA LEU A 244 -12.36 -4.78 -29.51
C LEU A 244 -11.53 -3.66 -28.87
N ILE A 245 -10.46 -3.23 -29.53
CA ILE A 245 -9.68 -2.08 -29.08
C ILE A 245 -10.42 -0.80 -29.49
N ARG A 246 -11.38 -0.38 -28.65
CA ARG A 246 -12.19 0.81 -28.91
C ARG A 246 -11.44 2.07 -28.47
N ARG A 247 -11.21 3.01 -29.39
CA ARG A 247 -10.79 4.37 -29.02
C ARG A 247 -11.91 5.06 -28.26
N VAL A 248 -11.75 5.17 -26.94
CA VAL A 248 -12.57 6.06 -26.11
C VAL A 248 -11.82 7.39 -25.99
N SER A 249 -12.40 8.45 -26.54
CA SER A 249 -11.96 9.82 -26.26
C SER A 249 -12.38 10.20 -24.84
N THR A 250 -11.52 9.93 -23.86
CA THR A 250 -11.69 10.38 -22.49
C THR A 250 -11.20 11.81 -22.35
N GLU A 251 -12.12 12.77 -22.40
CA GLU A 251 -11.91 14.14 -21.89
C GLU A 251 -11.93 14.12 -20.34
N ASP A 252 -10.95 13.45 -19.72
CA ASP A 252 -10.73 13.51 -18.28
C ASP A 252 -9.62 14.54 -17.99
N VAL A 253 -10.04 15.73 -17.57
CA VAL A 253 -9.15 16.81 -17.11
C VAL A 253 -8.82 16.59 -15.63
N ASP A 254 -7.60 16.16 -15.34
CA ASP A 254 -7.01 16.19 -13.99
C ASP A 254 -5.79 17.13 -13.95
N GLU A 255 -5.59 17.80 -12.81
CA GLU A 255 -4.89 19.09 -12.74
C GLU A 255 -3.37 19.11 -13.06
N PHE A 256 -2.93 20.23 -13.65
CA PHE A 256 -1.54 20.68 -13.85
C PHE A 256 -0.69 19.96 -14.95
N ASP A 257 -1.21 19.88 -16.17
CA ASP A 257 -0.37 20.16 -17.36
C ASP A 257 -0.78 21.53 -17.94
N PHE A 258 0.20 22.30 -18.42
CA PHE A 258 0.01 23.70 -18.84
C PHE A 258 -0.34 23.77 -20.33
N ASP A 259 -1.34 24.57 -20.69
CA ASP A 259 -2.02 24.56 -22.00
C ASP A 259 -1.09 24.50 -23.23
N LEU A 260 -1.37 23.54 -24.11
CA LEU A 260 -1.03 23.58 -25.54
C LEU A 260 -2.23 23.05 -26.35
N GLU A 261 -3.29 23.86 -26.45
CA GLU A 261 -4.33 23.67 -27.46
C GLU A 261 -3.76 23.94 -28.86
N GLU A 262 -3.26 22.90 -29.54
CA GLU A 262 -3.25 22.86 -31.01
C GLU A 262 -4.52 22.16 -31.50
N SER A 263 -5.46 22.95 -32.02
CA SER A 263 -6.67 22.44 -32.67
C SER A 263 -6.33 21.66 -33.95
N LYS A 264 -6.35 20.33 -33.86
CA LYS A 264 -6.34 19.44 -35.02
C LYS A 264 -7.74 18.87 -35.23
N GLU A 265 -8.37 19.24 -36.34
CA GLU A 265 -9.55 18.54 -36.84
C GLU A 265 -9.18 17.08 -37.12
N TYR A 266 -9.74 16.15 -36.34
CA TYR A 266 -9.60 14.71 -36.59
C TYR A 266 -10.73 14.25 -37.52
N PRO A 267 -10.43 13.52 -38.61
CA PRO A 267 -11.46 12.93 -39.45
C PRO A 267 -12.20 11.80 -38.70
N THR A 268 -13.53 11.88 -38.69
CA THR A 268 -14.42 10.87 -38.10
C THR A 268 -14.57 9.65 -39.00
N GLU A 269 -13.61 8.73 -38.92
CA GLU A 269 -13.76 7.35 -39.41
C GLU A 269 -13.46 6.34 -38.29
N GLU A 270 -14.51 5.66 -37.82
CA GLU A 270 -14.44 4.58 -36.82
C GLU A 270 -13.83 3.31 -37.42
N ASN A 271 -12.51 3.27 -37.55
CA ASN A 271 -11.79 2.03 -37.87
C ASN A 271 -11.67 1.15 -36.62
N GLU A 272 -12.61 0.21 -36.46
CA GLU A 272 -12.54 -0.85 -35.45
C GLU A 272 -11.29 -1.72 -35.67
N PHE A 273 -10.30 -1.59 -34.78
CA PHE A 273 -9.08 -2.40 -34.82
C PHE A 273 -9.30 -3.71 -34.04
N PHE A 274 -9.45 -4.80 -34.78
CA PHE A 274 -9.41 -6.16 -34.21
C PHE A 274 -7.97 -6.63 -34.09
N VAL A 275 -7.53 -6.84 -32.85
CA VAL A 275 -6.26 -7.49 -32.51
C VAL A 275 -6.59 -8.85 -31.92
N GLU A 276 -5.97 -9.89 -32.46
CA GLU A 276 -6.06 -11.25 -31.94
C GLU A 276 -4.89 -11.46 -30.98
N PHE A 277 -5.20 -11.71 -29.70
CA PHE A 277 -4.18 -12.01 -28.71
C PHE A 277 -3.60 -13.41 -28.95
N PRO A 278 -2.28 -13.61 -28.78
CA PRO A 278 -1.73 -14.95 -28.65
C PRO A 278 -2.37 -15.66 -27.46
N ASP A 279 -2.54 -16.97 -27.56
CA ASP A 279 -3.14 -17.80 -26.52
C ASP A 279 -2.41 -19.14 -26.44
N VAL A 280 -2.45 -19.80 -25.29
CA VAL A 280 -1.89 -21.14 -25.08
C VAL A 280 -3.02 -22.17 -25.25
N PRO A 281 -2.87 -23.20 -26.11
CA PRO A 281 -3.94 -24.15 -26.41
C PRO A 281 -4.64 -24.71 -25.17
N ASP A 282 -5.96 -24.94 -25.29
CA ASP A 282 -6.77 -25.24 -24.12
C ASP A 282 -6.38 -26.57 -23.45
N ASP A 283 -5.91 -27.51 -24.27
CA ASP A 283 -5.39 -28.85 -23.95
C ASP A 283 -3.87 -28.89 -23.70
N ALA A 284 -3.20 -27.73 -23.66
CA ALA A 284 -1.77 -27.65 -23.38
C ALA A 284 -1.39 -28.23 -22.00
N GLU A 285 -0.18 -28.80 -21.93
CA GLU A 285 0.39 -29.35 -20.70
C GLU A 285 0.45 -28.27 -19.60
N VAL A 286 0.01 -28.62 -18.38
CA VAL A 286 0.13 -27.73 -17.21
C VAL A 286 1.46 -28.00 -16.50
N CYS A 287 2.24 -26.95 -16.28
CA CYS A 287 3.51 -26.99 -15.56
C CYS A 287 3.35 -26.42 -14.13
N ASP A 288 3.40 -27.28 -13.12
CA ASP A 288 3.52 -26.88 -11.71
C ASP A 288 4.90 -26.24 -11.46
N ILE A 289 4.91 -24.93 -11.14
CA ILE A 289 6.16 -24.21 -10.82
C ILE A 289 6.14 -23.62 -9.42
N ARG A 290 7.32 -23.64 -8.78
CA ARG A 290 7.56 -23.01 -7.47
C ARG A 290 8.56 -21.88 -7.63
N ILE A 291 8.18 -20.69 -7.20
CA ILE A 291 8.97 -19.46 -7.37
C ILE A 291 9.17 -18.80 -6.02
N SER A 292 10.36 -18.29 -5.72
CA SER A 292 10.57 -17.44 -4.55
C SER A 292 10.19 -16.00 -4.89
N ARG A 293 9.31 -15.34 -4.12
CA ARG A 293 9.06 -13.89 -4.29
C ARG A 293 10.39 -13.12 -4.26
N GLY A 294 11.31 -13.51 -3.37
CA GLY A 294 12.67 -12.98 -3.27
C GLY A 294 13.50 -13.11 -4.55
N ASN A 295 13.57 -14.33 -5.10
CA ASN A 295 14.47 -14.73 -6.19
C ASN A 295 13.83 -14.79 -7.61
N CYS A 296 12.57 -14.35 -7.75
CA CYS A 296 11.72 -14.44 -8.94
C CYS A 296 12.44 -14.18 -10.28
N VAL A 297 13.30 -13.15 -10.37
CA VAL A 297 14.08 -12.84 -11.59
C VAL A 297 15.00 -14.00 -12.00
N HIS A 298 15.75 -14.59 -11.06
CA HIS A 298 16.62 -15.73 -11.35
C HIS A 298 15.80 -16.99 -11.68
N ASP A 299 14.74 -17.25 -10.93
CA ASP A 299 13.92 -18.45 -11.08
C ASP A 299 13.25 -18.49 -12.47
N LEU A 300 12.67 -17.38 -12.94
CA LEU A 300 12.08 -17.29 -14.28
C LEU A 300 13.14 -17.32 -15.39
N LEU A 301 14.27 -16.62 -15.25
CA LEU A 301 15.34 -16.68 -16.26
C LEU A 301 15.88 -18.12 -16.44
N LYS A 302 15.94 -18.88 -15.34
CA LYS A 302 16.32 -20.30 -15.36
C LYS A 302 15.23 -21.16 -15.99
N LEU A 303 13.96 -20.97 -15.61
CA LEU A 303 12.82 -21.72 -16.17
C LEU A 303 12.72 -21.55 -17.69
N TYR A 304 12.73 -20.30 -18.18
CA TYR A 304 12.61 -19.96 -19.60
C TYR A 304 13.89 -20.14 -20.41
N THR A 305 14.92 -20.76 -19.82
CA THR A 305 16.02 -21.36 -20.59
C THR A 305 15.49 -22.52 -21.44
N ASP A 306 14.54 -23.30 -20.91
CA ASP A 306 13.70 -24.19 -21.71
C ASP A 306 12.88 -23.36 -22.71
N LYS A 307 12.82 -23.84 -23.96
CA LYS A 307 12.08 -23.18 -25.03
C LYS A 307 10.62 -23.63 -25.05
N ASP A 308 10.33 -24.85 -24.59
CA ASP A 308 9.02 -25.47 -24.76
C ASP A 308 8.02 -25.00 -23.68
N ILE A 309 8.51 -24.36 -22.61
CA ILE A 309 7.68 -23.81 -21.54
C ILE A 309 6.64 -22.80 -22.05
N ILE A 310 6.92 -22.08 -23.14
CA ILE A 310 6.02 -21.06 -23.73
C ILE A 310 4.75 -21.65 -24.35
N ASN A 311 4.70 -22.98 -24.50
CA ASN A 311 3.56 -23.73 -25.03
C ASN A 311 2.77 -24.43 -23.91
N LYS A 312 3.06 -24.13 -22.63
CA LYS A 312 2.49 -24.79 -21.46
C LYS A 312 1.68 -23.81 -20.62
N LYS A 313 0.56 -24.26 -20.07
CA LYS A 313 -0.14 -23.51 -19.02
C LYS A 313 0.69 -23.56 -17.73
N LEU A 314 0.70 -22.50 -16.94
CA LEU A 314 1.44 -22.44 -15.67
C LEU A 314 0.49 -22.64 -14.48
N ASN A 315 0.97 -23.31 -13.43
CA ASN A 315 0.30 -23.40 -12.12
C ASN A 315 1.31 -22.95 -11.06
N VAL A 316 1.23 -21.68 -10.67
CA VAL A 316 2.25 -21.01 -9.84
C VAL A 316 1.99 -21.22 -8.36
N ARG A 317 3.06 -21.49 -7.60
CA ARG A 317 3.04 -21.44 -6.14
C ARG A 317 4.26 -20.67 -5.63
N PHE A 318 4.04 -19.70 -4.75
CA PHE A 318 5.15 -19.04 -4.08
C PHE A 318 5.69 -19.87 -2.91
N GLU A 319 7.01 -19.82 -2.69
CA GLU A 319 7.65 -20.57 -1.61
C GLU A 319 7.18 -20.09 -0.22
N GLY A 320 6.57 -20.99 0.55
CA GLY A 320 6.04 -20.70 1.89
C GLY A 320 4.56 -20.33 1.93
N GLU A 321 3.93 -20.10 0.77
CA GLU A 321 2.52 -19.72 0.67
C GLU A 321 1.60 -20.93 0.41
N MET A 322 0.38 -20.86 0.97
CA MET A 322 -0.69 -21.82 0.75
C MET A 322 -1.66 -21.26 -0.30
N GLY A 323 -1.41 -21.55 -1.58
CA GLY A 323 -2.23 -21.05 -2.69
C GLY A 323 -2.53 -22.11 -3.75
N VAL A 324 -3.64 -21.93 -4.46
CA VAL A 324 -4.00 -22.65 -5.69
C VAL A 324 -4.13 -21.60 -6.79
N ASP A 325 -3.39 -21.76 -7.90
CA ASP A 325 -3.41 -20.76 -8.95
C ASP A 325 -4.69 -20.84 -9.80
N GLY A 326 -5.55 -19.83 -9.67
CA GLY A 326 -6.67 -19.58 -10.58
C GLY A 326 -6.31 -18.67 -11.77
N GLY A 327 -5.02 -18.35 -11.95
CA GLY A 327 -4.49 -17.36 -12.90
C GLY A 327 -3.97 -16.09 -12.22
N GLY A 328 -4.41 -15.80 -10.99
CA GLY A 328 -3.97 -14.64 -10.20
C GLY A 328 -2.48 -14.71 -9.82
N LEU A 329 -1.99 -15.87 -9.38
CA LEU A 329 -0.58 -16.03 -8.98
C LEU A 329 0.34 -16.01 -10.21
N THR A 330 -0.14 -16.49 -11.37
CA THR A 330 0.56 -16.32 -12.66
C THR A 330 0.69 -14.84 -13.06
N LYS A 331 -0.39 -14.04 -12.98
CA LYS A 331 -0.33 -12.58 -13.23
C LYS A 331 0.65 -11.89 -12.27
N GLU A 332 0.56 -12.20 -10.99
CA GLU A 332 1.41 -11.63 -9.95
C GLU A 332 2.90 -11.94 -10.18
N MET A 333 3.23 -13.19 -10.49
CA MET A 333 4.60 -13.64 -10.79
C MET A 333 5.25 -12.82 -11.92
N PHE A 334 4.55 -12.61 -13.05
CA PHE A 334 5.09 -11.79 -14.14
C PHE A 334 5.25 -10.32 -13.75
N ASN A 335 4.31 -9.76 -12.99
CA ASN A 335 4.41 -8.39 -12.49
C ASN A 335 5.62 -8.21 -11.55
N ILE A 336 5.83 -9.14 -10.61
CA ILE A 336 7.02 -9.16 -9.73
C ILE A 336 8.30 -9.25 -10.57
N PHE A 337 8.33 -10.13 -11.58
CA PHE A 337 9.49 -10.29 -12.46
C PHE A 337 9.89 -8.98 -13.13
N PHE A 338 8.97 -8.33 -13.85
CA PHE A 338 9.30 -7.10 -14.59
C PHE A 338 9.62 -5.93 -13.67
N ASN A 339 8.92 -5.79 -12.54
CA ASN A 339 9.24 -4.77 -11.53
C ASN A 339 10.66 -4.97 -10.96
N LYS A 340 11.06 -6.21 -10.64
CA LYS A 340 12.41 -6.52 -10.12
C LYS A 340 13.51 -6.48 -11.18
N CYS A 341 13.18 -6.50 -12.47
CA CYS A 341 14.15 -6.29 -13.55
C CYS A 341 14.56 -4.82 -13.73
N ASN A 342 13.84 -3.85 -13.15
CA ASN A 342 14.26 -2.46 -13.12
C ASN A 342 15.60 -2.31 -12.36
N GLY A 343 16.55 -1.58 -12.94
CA GLY A 343 17.92 -1.44 -12.43
C GLY A 343 18.85 -2.63 -12.74
N GLN A 344 18.34 -3.77 -13.24
CA GLN A 344 19.14 -4.95 -13.60
C GLN A 344 19.21 -5.16 -15.13
N PHE A 345 18.05 -5.21 -15.79
CA PHE A 345 17.90 -5.43 -17.23
C PHE A 345 17.18 -4.28 -17.94
N PHE A 346 16.58 -3.37 -17.17
CA PHE A 346 15.90 -2.18 -17.68
C PHE A 346 16.31 -0.95 -16.89
N ARG A 347 16.14 0.21 -17.50
CA ARG A 347 16.38 1.52 -16.88
C ARG A 347 15.32 2.52 -17.33
N GLY A 348 14.97 3.43 -16.43
CA GLY A 348 13.97 4.48 -16.62
C GLY A 348 13.12 4.62 -15.37
N GLU A 349 12.02 5.37 -15.47
CA GLU A 349 11.18 5.72 -14.32
C GLU A 349 9.73 5.24 -14.55
N ASP A 350 9.00 5.91 -15.44
CA ASP A 350 7.66 5.48 -15.90
C ASP A 350 7.67 4.87 -17.30
N SER A 351 8.75 5.07 -18.05
CA SER A 351 9.05 4.34 -19.28
C SER A 351 10.42 3.66 -19.12
N LEU A 352 10.42 2.33 -19.11
CA LEU A 352 11.58 1.47 -18.96
C LEU A 352 12.05 0.97 -20.33
N ILE A 353 13.33 1.16 -20.62
CA ILE A 353 14.00 0.63 -21.80
C ILE A 353 15.02 -0.46 -21.42
N PRO A 354 15.31 -1.43 -22.30
CA PRO A 354 16.37 -2.42 -22.09
C PRO A 354 17.72 -1.76 -21.83
N PHE A 355 18.44 -2.22 -20.81
CA PHE A 355 19.75 -1.70 -20.44
C PHE A 355 20.68 -2.83 -19.98
N LEU A 356 21.94 -2.78 -20.38
CA LEU A 356 22.97 -3.71 -19.95
C LEU A 356 24.30 -2.97 -19.76
N GLU A 357 24.90 -3.11 -18.59
CA GLU A 357 26.19 -2.53 -18.28
C GLU A 357 27.35 -3.26 -19.00
N LEU A 358 28.46 -2.57 -19.25
CA LEU A 358 29.60 -3.10 -20.03
C LEU A 358 30.31 -4.30 -19.36
N ASN A 359 30.33 -4.34 -18.03
CA ASN A 359 30.78 -5.47 -17.20
C ASN A 359 29.90 -6.73 -17.40
N ASN A 360 28.62 -6.55 -17.71
CA ASN A 360 27.59 -7.59 -17.77
C ASN A 360 27.27 -8.02 -19.22
N MET A 361 28.07 -7.61 -20.21
CA MET A 361 27.86 -7.92 -21.63
C MET A 361 27.82 -9.43 -21.95
N GLY A 362 28.35 -10.29 -21.09
CA GLY A 362 28.20 -11.76 -21.18
C GLY A 362 26.76 -12.24 -20.95
N GLU A 363 25.89 -11.40 -20.40
CA GLU A 363 24.49 -11.72 -20.13
C GLU A 363 23.54 -11.33 -21.27
N LEU A 364 24.07 -10.88 -22.41
CA LEU A 364 23.30 -10.38 -23.56
C LEU A 364 22.17 -11.33 -24.01
N ASP A 365 22.41 -12.65 -24.02
CA ASP A 365 21.41 -13.62 -24.46
C ASP A 365 20.28 -13.86 -23.43
N LYS A 366 20.40 -13.35 -22.18
CA LYS A 366 19.25 -13.30 -21.25
C LYS A 366 18.11 -12.46 -21.79
N PHE A 367 18.37 -11.47 -22.66
CA PHE A 367 17.31 -10.70 -23.31
C PHE A 367 16.43 -11.55 -24.25
N ILE A 368 16.95 -12.66 -24.80
CA ILE A 368 16.13 -13.66 -25.52
C ILE A 368 15.17 -14.35 -24.56
N ILE A 369 15.64 -14.67 -23.35
CA ILE A 369 14.81 -15.30 -22.31
C ILE A 369 13.73 -14.31 -21.83
N ILE A 370 14.07 -13.04 -21.62
CA ILE A 370 13.12 -11.96 -21.31
C ILE A 370 12.07 -11.82 -22.43
N GLY A 371 12.47 -11.95 -23.71
CA GLY A 371 11.53 -11.97 -24.84
C GLY A 371 10.54 -13.14 -24.80
N ARG A 372 10.98 -14.33 -24.39
CA ARG A 372 10.08 -15.48 -24.18
C ARG A 372 9.12 -15.26 -23.02
N ILE A 373 9.62 -14.72 -21.91
CA ILE A 373 8.81 -14.36 -20.73
C ILE A 373 7.74 -13.33 -21.13
N LEU A 374 8.11 -12.29 -21.89
CA LEU A 374 7.18 -11.28 -22.40
C LEU A 374 6.11 -11.88 -23.31
N ASN A 375 6.50 -12.75 -24.24
CA ASN A 375 5.56 -13.43 -25.14
C ASN A 375 4.62 -14.40 -24.39
N HIS A 376 5.12 -15.10 -23.37
CA HIS A 376 4.32 -16.07 -22.61
C HIS A 376 3.40 -15.40 -21.58
N MET A 377 3.84 -14.29 -20.97
CA MET A 377 2.97 -13.39 -20.19
C MET A 377 1.79 -12.94 -21.05
N LEU A 378 2.07 -12.38 -22.23
CA LEU A 378 1.03 -11.97 -23.17
C LEU A 378 0.06 -13.11 -23.51
N ALA A 379 0.58 -14.33 -23.73
CA ALA A 379 -0.22 -15.48 -24.12
C ALA A 379 -1.05 -16.14 -23.01
N ILE A 380 -0.69 -15.97 -21.73
CA ILE A 380 -1.48 -16.51 -20.60
C ILE A 380 -2.37 -15.44 -19.96
N THR A 381 -1.90 -14.19 -19.88
CA THR A 381 -2.55 -13.14 -19.09
C THR A 381 -3.17 -12.02 -19.92
N HIS A 382 -3.01 -12.06 -21.25
CA HIS A 382 -3.46 -11.04 -22.20
C HIS A 382 -3.00 -9.61 -21.83
N SER A 383 -1.84 -9.48 -21.17
CA SER A 383 -1.33 -8.22 -20.66
C SER A 383 0.16 -8.05 -20.94
N LEU A 384 0.61 -6.80 -21.06
CA LEU A 384 2.03 -6.44 -21.14
C LEU A 384 2.49 -5.69 -19.88
N PRO A 385 3.79 -5.65 -19.56
CA PRO A 385 4.31 -4.94 -18.39
C PRO A 385 4.11 -3.42 -18.56
N LEU A 386 3.31 -2.79 -17.68
CA LEU A 386 2.89 -1.40 -17.83
C LEU A 386 4.02 -0.38 -17.96
N LYS A 387 5.12 -0.60 -17.24
CA LYS A 387 6.29 0.31 -17.26
C LYS A 387 7.23 0.05 -18.43
N LEU A 388 7.05 -1.02 -19.22
CA LEU A 388 7.90 -1.26 -20.40
C LEU A 388 7.54 -0.25 -21.49
N SER A 389 8.54 0.48 -21.99
CA SER A 389 8.36 1.57 -22.96
C SER A 389 7.50 1.14 -24.16
N LYS A 390 6.52 1.98 -24.54
CA LYS A 390 5.69 1.77 -25.73
C LYS A 390 6.57 1.73 -26.98
N LEU A 391 7.61 2.57 -27.02
CA LEU A 391 8.63 2.58 -28.07
C LEU A 391 9.42 1.26 -28.12
N CYS A 392 9.81 0.69 -26.98
CA CYS A 392 10.46 -0.62 -26.94
C CYS A 392 9.55 -1.71 -27.55
N LEU A 393 8.27 -1.76 -27.17
CA LEU A 393 7.29 -2.70 -27.74
C LEU A 393 7.10 -2.49 -29.26
N MET A 394 7.01 -1.23 -29.70
CA MET A 394 6.93 -0.87 -31.11
C MET A 394 8.16 -1.31 -31.92
N LEU A 395 9.37 -1.22 -31.37
CA LEU A 395 10.59 -1.70 -32.03
C LEU A 395 10.76 -3.22 -31.94
N VAL A 396 10.24 -3.88 -30.89
CA VAL A 396 10.11 -5.35 -30.86
C VAL A 396 9.18 -5.82 -31.97
N ALA A 397 8.10 -5.11 -32.28
CA ALA A 397 7.19 -5.41 -33.40
C ALA A 397 7.78 -5.02 -34.77
N PHE A 398 8.39 -3.83 -34.88
CA PHE A 398 8.86 -3.22 -36.11
C PHE A 398 10.28 -2.63 -35.94
N PRO A 399 11.36 -3.43 -36.12
CA PRO A 399 12.73 -3.02 -35.77
C PRO A 399 13.29 -1.81 -36.54
N GLU A 400 12.75 -1.55 -37.73
CA GLU A 400 13.13 -0.42 -38.60
C GLU A 400 12.02 0.65 -38.69
N LYS A 401 11.11 0.69 -37.70
CA LYS A 401 10.11 1.76 -37.61
C LYS A 401 10.79 3.09 -37.28
N ILE A 402 10.61 4.06 -38.16
CA ILE A 402 10.96 5.46 -37.88
C ILE A 402 10.01 5.95 -36.79
N ILE A 403 10.58 6.44 -35.69
CA ILE A 403 9.84 7.05 -34.58
C ILE A 403 9.79 8.56 -34.82
N ASP A 404 8.64 9.18 -34.58
CA ASP A 404 8.48 10.63 -34.67
C ASP A 404 9.01 11.35 -33.42
N ASP A 405 9.42 12.61 -33.60
CA ASP A 405 10.00 13.44 -32.53
C ASP A 405 9.03 13.66 -31.35
N VAL A 406 7.72 13.67 -31.59
CA VAL A 406 6.72 13.91 -30.53
C VAL A 406 6.65 12.71 -29.59
N LEU A 407 6.58 11.50 -30.15
CA LEU A 407 6.64 10.25 -29.38
C LEU A 407 7.98 10.09 -28.66
N LEU A 408 9.11 10.41 -29.32
CA LEU A 408 10.44 10.40 -28.69
C LEU A 408 10.53 11.32 -27.47
N LEU A 409 10.04 12.56 -27.57
CA LEU A 409 10.06 13.51 -26.45
C LEU A 409 9.13 13.08 -25.31
N ASN A 410 7.93 12.59 -25.63
CA ASN A 410 6.99 12.08 -24.63
C ASN A 410 7.56 10.88 -23.85
N GLU A 411 8.15 9.91 -24.55
CA GLU A 411 8.83 8.77 -23.92
C GLU A 411 10.08 9.22 -23.14
N LEU A 412 10.85 10.21 -23.63
CA LEU A 412 11.99 10.77 -22.89
C LEU A 412 11.54 11.38 -21.56
N PHE A 413 10.45 12.14 -21.55
CA PHE A 413 9.88 12.72 -20.33
C PHE A 413 9.51 11.61 -19.32
N LEU A 414 8.87 10.53 -19.76
CA LEU A 414 8.54 9.38 -18.90
C LEU A 414 9.77 8.57 -18.44
N PHE A 415 10.83 8.52 -19.25
CA PHE A 415 12.08 7.84 -18.93
C PHE A 415 12.88 8.54 -17.82
N VAL A 416 12.87 9.89 -17.78
CA VAL A 416 13.62 10.66 -16.77
C VAL A 416 12.85 10.87 -15.46
N ASN A 417 13.61 11.12 -14.38
CA ASN A 417 13.06 11.31 -13.03
C ASN A 417 12.10 12.53 -12.97
N PRO A 418 11.13 12.56 -12.04
CA PRO A 418 10.10 13.61 -12.01
C PRO A 418 10.64 15.05 -11.90
N TYR A 419 11.78 15.26 -11.23
CA TYR A 419 12.40 16.58 -11.11
C TYR A 419 12.96 17.06 -12.46
N LEU A 420 13.76 16.23 -13.13
CA LEU A 420 14.29 16.53 -14.46
C LEU A 420 13.16 16.62 -15.50
N ARG A 421 12.17 15.73 -15.44
CA ARG A 421 10.96 15.75 -16.30
C ARG A 421 10.28 17.12 -16.29
N LYS A 422 10.06 17.68 -15.10
CA LYS A 422 9.45 19.00 -14.92
C LYS A 422 10.29 20.11 -15.56
N ILE A 423 11.61 20.07 -15.41
CA ILE A 423 12.54 21.05 -15.99
C ILE A 423 12.56 20.93 -17.52
N LEU A 424 12.63 19.71 -18.07
CA LEU A 424 12.64 19.49 -19.52
C LEU A 424 11.32 19.95 -20.18
N LYS A 425 10.16 19.58 -19.62
CA LYS A 425 8.84 20.10 -20.06
C LYS A 425 8.77 21.62 -20.01
N LYS A 426 9.25 22.24 -18.92
CA LYS A 426 9.30 23.70 -18.79
C LYS A 426 10.17 24.32 -19.88
N ALA A 427 11.31 23.72 -20.18
CA ALA A 427 12.25 24.21 -21.20
C ALA A 427 11.72 24.06 -22.63
N THR A 428 11.01 22.98 -22.96
CA THR A 428 10.36 22.83 -24.27
C THR A 428 9.19 23.77 -24.47
N ASN A 429 8.41 24.05 -23.42
CA ASN A 429 7.21 24.88 -23.53
C ASN A 429 7.52 26.38 -23.45
N ASN A 430 8.42 26.79 -22.55
CA ASN A 430 8.88 28.17 -22.46
C ASN A 430 10.30 28.26 -21.86
N PHE A 431 11.31 28.13 -22.72
CA PHE A 431 12.72 28.24 -22.34
C PHE A 431 13.06 29.56 -21.61
N THR A 432 12.37 30.67 -21.89
CA THR A 432 12.65 31.96 -21.23
C THR A 432 12.21 32.02 -19.76
N ALA A 433 11.34 31.09 -19.33
CA ALA A 433 10.95 30.95 -17.94
C ALA A 433 11.89 30.04 -17.13
N VAL A 434 12.84 29.37 -17.78
CA VAL A 434 13.83 28.47 -17.15
C VAL A 434 14.91 29.31 -16.46
N ASP A 435 15.20 29.01 -15.19
CA ASP A 435 16.22 29.73 -14.44
C ASP A 435 17.63 29.17 -14.68
N GLN A 436 18.66 29.91 -14.27
CA GLN A 436 20.06 29.55 -14.52
C GLN A 436 20.46 28.19 -13.91
N LYS A 437 19.87 27.79 -12.77
CA LYS A 437 20.14 26.48 -12.13
C LYS A 437 19.44 25.36 -12.88
N GLU A 438 18.22 25.60 -13.35
CA GLU A 438 17.52 24.66 -14.21
C GLU A 438 18.27 24.47 -15.54
N ILE A 439 18.85 25.53 -16.12
CA ILE A 439 19.74 25.43 -17.30
C ILE A 439 20.99 24.59 -16.99
N GLU A 440 21.62 24.77 -15.83
CA GLU A 440 22.73 23.92 -15.36
C GLU A 440 22.31 22.44 -15.26
N VAL A 441 21.12 22.14 -14.73
CA VAL A 441 20.57 20.77 -14.68
C VAL A 441 20.34 20.18 -16.09
N ILE A 442 19.87 20.97 -17.06
CA ILE A 442 19.75 20.52 -18.46
C ILE A 442 21.13 20.27 -19.06
N GLN A 443 22.10 21.13 -18.77
CA GLN A 443 23.48 20.98 -19.24
C GLN A 443 24.17 19.74 -18.66
N ASP A 444 23.94 19.42 -17.39
CA ASP A 444 24.42 18.19 -16.75
C ASP A 444 23.78 16.95 -17.38
N PHE A 445 22.46 17.00 -17.65
CA PHE A 445 21.75 15.93 -18.37
C PHE A 445 22.34 15.71 -19.78
N TYR A 446 22.63 16.78 -20.52
CA TYR A 446 23.30 16.73 -21.82
C TYR A 446 24.68 16.07 -21.71
N GLN A 447 25.53 16.53 -20.79
CA GLN A 447 26.89 15.98 -20.60
C GLN A 447 26.87 14.51 -20.17
N SER A 448 25.95 14.11 -19.29
CA SER A 448 25.77 12.72 -18.86
C SER A 448 25.44 11.78 -20.03
N ASN A 449 24.85 12.33 -21.10
CA ASN A 449 24.54 11.63 -22.34
C ASN A 449 25.51 11.93 -23.48
N LYS A 450 26.70 12.49 -23.18
CA LYS A 450 27.78 12.82 -24.15
C LYS A 450 27.37 13.84 -25.21
N PHE A 451 26.35 14.64 -24.92
CA PHE A 451 25.92 15.76 -25.75
C PHE A 451 26.57 17.03 -25.20
N TYR A 452 27.48 17.64 -25.98
CA TYR A 452 28.34 18.73 -25.50
C TYR A 452 27.92 20.13 -25.99
N ALA A 453 26.78 20.27 -26.67
CA ALA A 453 26.23 21.58 -26.99
C ALA A 453 25.62 22.24 -25.74
N GLN A 454 25.45 23.57 -25.80
CA GLN A 454 24.71 24.33 -24.79
C GLN A 454 23.19 24.22 -25.07
N PRO A 455 22.32 24.17 -24.04
CA PRO A 455 20.88 24.24 -24.24
C PRO A 455 20.49 25.61 -24.82
N SER A 456 19.66 25.65 -25.87
CA SER A 456 19.23 26.92 -26.47
C SER A 456 17.74 26.95 -26.82
N ALA A 457 17.10 28.09 -26.61
CA ALA A 457 15.64 28.27 -26.76
C ALA A 457 15.12 27.92 -28.16
N ASP A 458 15.93 28.17 -29.20
CA ASP A 458 15.60 27.91 -30.60
C ASP A 458 15.70 26.42 -31.00
N ARG A 459 16.38 25.59 -30.19
CA ARG A 459 16.72 24.21 -30.52
C ARG A 459 16.44 23.19 -29.43
N ILE A 460 15.98 23.61 -28.25
CA ILE A 460 15.78 22.75 -27.08
C ILE A 460 15.04 21.44 -27.40
N SER A 461 13.93 21.51 -28.14
CA SER A 461 13.16 20.33 -28.56
C SER A 461 13.98 19.44 -29.51
N GLN A 462 14.66 20.01 -30.51
CA GLN A 462 15.52 19.26 -31.43
C GLN A 462 16.71 18.59 -30.71
N GLN A 463 17.35 19.30 -29.78
CA GLN A 463 18.46 18.79 -28.97
C GLN A 463 17.98 17.61 -28.10
N LEU A 464 16.80 17.74 -27.49
CA LEU A 464 16.18 16.67 -26.70
C LEU A 464 15.75 15.48 -27.57
N SER A 465 15.23 15.69 -28.78
CA SER A 465 14.91 14.58 -29.72
C SER A 465 16.16 13.80 -30.13
N ILE A 466 17.29 14.47 -30.39
CA ILE A 466 18.57 13.81 -30.70
C ILE A 466 19.03 12.95 -29.51
N ILE A 467 18.91 13.48 -28.28
CA ILE A 467 19.26 12.75 -27.06
C ILE A 467 18.28 11.58 -26.82
N ALA A 468 16.98 11.78 -27.06
CA ALA A 468 15.94 10.76 -26.96
C ALA A 468 16.19 9.60 -27.93
N GLN A 469 16.51 9.89 -29.19
CA GLN A 469 16.86 8.90 -30.20
C GLN A 469 18.05 8.03 -29.76
N ASP A 470 19.14 8.64 -29.30
CA ASP A 470 20.32 7.88 -28.83
C ASP A 470 19.99 7.03 -27.58
N ILE A 471 19.30 7.60 -26.59
CA ILE A 471 18.95 6.89 -25.34
C ILE A 471 17.93 5.77 -25.56
N LEU A 472 16.83 6.04 -26.25
CA LEU A 472 15.63 5.19 -26.29
C LEU A 472 15.63 4.22 -27.48
N VAL A 473 16.33 4.55 -28.57
CA VAL A 473 16.36 3.74 -29.80
C VAL A 473 17.75 3.14 -30.02
N ASP A 474 18.78 3.97 -30.19
CA ASP A 474 20.06 3.51 -30.77
C ASP A 474 20.89 2.68 -29.78
N ARG A 475 21.07 3.17 -28.54
CA ARG A 475 21.74 2.41 -27.47
C ARG A 475 21.07 1.06 -27.18
N PRO A 476 19.74 0.96 -26.97
CA PRO A 476 19.08 -0.31 -26.69
C PRO A 476 18.82 -1.18 -27.93
N LYS A 477 19.05 -0.71 -29.17
CA LYS A 477 18.72 -1.45 -30.42
C LYS A 477 19.17 -2.92 -30.40
N LYS A 478 20.38 -3.21 -29.89
CA LYS A 478 20.90 -4.59 -29.80
C LYS A 478 20.15 -5.45 -28.77
N LEU A 479 19.73 -4.87 -27.65
CA LEU A 479 18.97 -5.54 -26.60
C LEU A 479 17.52 -5.77 -27.04
N ILE A 480 16.91 -4.79 -27.70
CA ILE A 480 15.57 -4.90 -28.32
C ILE A 480 15.56 -6.01 -29.38
N ALA A 481 16.59 -6.10 -30.22
CA ALA A 481 16.74 -7.21 -31.16
C ALA A 481 16.80 -8.58 -30.46
N LYS A 482 17.49 -8.67 -29.32
CA LYS A 482 17.53 -9.89 -28.49
C LYS A 482 16.20 -10.22 -27.83
N ILE A 483 15.44 -9.24 -27.36
CA ILE A 483 14.05 -9.44 -26.90
C ILE A 483 13.20 -9.98 -28.06
N ARG A 484 13.34 -9.40 -29.26
CA ARG A 484 12.63 -9.87 -30.46
C ARG A 484 12.99 -11.32 -30.82
N GLU A 485 14.26 -11.75 -30.70
CA GLU A 485 14.67 -13.16 -30.87
C GLU A 485 13.95 -14.13 -29.90
N GLY A 486 13.41 -13.63 -28.78
CA GLY A 486 12.63 -14.41 -27.81
C GLY A 486 11.13 -14.48 -28.07
N VAL A 487 10.59 -13.60 -28.92
CA VAL A 487 9.16 -13.55 -29.27
C VAL A 487 8.86 -14.57 -30.37
N LEU A 488 7.74 -15.30 -30.26
CA LEU A 488 7.36 -16.31 -31.24
C LEU A 488 7.05 -15.69 -32.62
N PRO A 489 7.70 -16.13 -33.72
CA PRO A 489 7.47 -15.55 -35.04
C PRO A 489 6.03 -15.66 -35.55
N GLU A 490 5.32 -16.70 -35.13
CA GLU A 490 3.92 -16.95 -35.47
C GLU A 490 2.97 -15.87 -34.91
N ASN A 491 3.36 -15.20 -33.82
CA ASN A 491 2.56 -14.14 -33.20
C ASN A 491 2.73 -12.76 -33.88
N TYR A 492 3.71 -12.58 -34.77
CA TYR A 492 3.92 -11.28 -35.43
C TYR A 492 2.72 -10.83 -36.29
N PRO A 493 2.15 -11.66 -37.21
CA PRO A 493 1.13 -11.19 -38.14
C PRO A 493 -0.22 -10.85 -37.51
N ASN A 494 -0.55 -11.48 -36.37
CA ASN A 494 -1.88 -11.36 -35.74
C ASN A 494 -1.89 -10.40 -34.54
N PHE A 495 -0.82 -10.40 -33.73
CA PHE A 495 -0.68 -9.49 -32.61
C PHE A 495 0.29 -8.34 -32.90
N TRP A 496 1.60 -8.61 -32.90
CA TRP A 496 2.62 -7.56 -32.79
C TRP A 496 2.59 -6.55 -33.95
N ASN A 497 2.31 -7.01 -35.18
CA ASN A 497 2.24 -6.15 -36.36
C ASN A 497 0.88 -5.43 -36.53
N LYS A 498 -0.11 -5.69 -35.66
CA LYS A 498 -1.45 -5.08 -35.69
C LYS A 498 -1.79 -4.30 -34.42
N CYS A 499 -1.08 -4.54 -33.33
CA CYS A 499 -1.32 -3.91 -32.04
C CYS A 499 -0.99 -2.41 -32.05
N ASP A 500 -1.97 -1.58 -31.64
CA ASP A 500 -1.71 -0.20 -31.24
C ASP A 500 -1.28 -0.18 -29.77
N PHE A 501 0.04 -0.19 -29.53
CA PHE A 501 0.63 -0.18 -28.19
C PHE A 501 0.28 1.07 -27.37
N ASN A 502 -0.17 2.17 -28.01
CA ASN A 502 -0.70 3.30 -27.26
C ASN A 502 -2.00 2.90 -26.59
N VAL A 503 -2.99 2.47 -27.36
CA VAL A 503 -4.30 2.10 -26.83
C VAL A 503 -4.22 0.88 -25.91
N LEU A 504 -3.36 -0.11 -26.19
CA LEU A 504 -3.16 -1.24 -25.27
C LEU A 504 -2.59 -0.81 -23.91
N SER A 505 -1.59 0.06 -23.90
CA SER A 505 -1.05 0.61 -22.65
C SER A 505 -2.07 1.49 -21.95
N ASP A 506 -2.87 2.27 -22.68
CA ASP A 506 -3.87 3.16 -22.10
C ASP A 506 -5.02 2.33 -21.50
N MET A 507 -5.52 1.29 -22.17
CA MET A 507 -6.49 0.34 -21.60
C MET A 507 -5.96 -0.30 -20.31
N GLY A 508 -4.71 -0.79 -20.32
CA GLY A 508 -4.09 -1.40 -19.15
C GLY A 508 -3.72 -0.43 -18.02
N THR A 509 -3.66 0.88 -18.27
CA THR A 509 -3.28 1.87 -17.25
C THR A 509 -4.47 2.22 -16.34
N PRO A 510 -4.38 1.96 -15.02
CA PRO A 510 -5.45 2.29 -14.10
C PRO A 510 -5.59 3.80 -13.90
N THR A 511 -6.83 4.27 -13.85
CA THR A 511 -7.22 5.63 -13.46
C THR A 511 -8.39 5.55 -12.49
N ALA A 512 -8.64 6.61 -11.72
CA ALA A 512 -9.77 6.65 -10.80
C ALA A 512 -11.11 6.36 -11.51
N THR A 513 -11.34 7.02 -12.66
CA THR A 513 -12.51 6.81 -13.53
C THR A 513 -12.66 5.36 -13.97
N LYS A 514 -11.56 4.69 -14.41
CA LYS A 514 -11.62 3.29 -14.85
C LYS A 514 -11.92 2.33 -13.70
N ILE A 515 -11.26 2.50 -12.55
CA ILE A 515 -11.52 1.67 -11.36
C ILE A 515 -12.96 1.85 -10.88
N ALA A 516 -13.45 3.08 -10.79
CA ALA A 516 -14.83 3.38 -10.40
C ALA A 516 -15.86 2.76 -11.36
N ASN A 517 -15.61 2.81 -12.68
CA ASN A 517 -16.48 2.23 -13.69
C ASN A 517 -16.42 0.69 -13.75
N ALA A 518 -15.33 0.07 -13.29
CA ALA A 518 -15.19 -1.38 -13.24
C ALA A 518 -15.84 -2.02 -11.99
N LEU A 519 -16.34 -1.23 -11.04
CA LEU A 519 -16.97 -1.76 -9.82
C LEU A 519 -18.30 -2.47 -10.14
N ILE A 520 -18.37 -3.77 -9.84
CA ILE A 520 -19.58 -4.60 -9.97
C ILE A 520 -20.10 -4.93 -8.56
N THR A 521 -21.37 -4.63 -8.33
CA THR A 521 -22.09 -4.90 -7.08
C THR A 521 -23.32 -5.79 -7.31
N ASP A 522 -23.91 -6.30 -6.23
CA ASP A 522 -25.22 -6.94 -6.29
C ASP A 522 -26.32 -5.92 -6.70
N GLN A 523 -27.33 -6.38 -7.44
CA GLN A 523 -28.34 -5.51 -8.07
C GLN A 523 -29.28 -4.77 -7.10
N ASN A 524 -29.31 -5.14 -5.82
CA ASN A 524 -30.23 -4.60 -4.81
C ASN A 524 -29.47 -4.23 -3.52
N LEU A 525 -28.70 -3.14 -3.56
CA LEU A 525 -27.97 -2.63 -2.40
C LEU A 525 -28.90 -1.98 -1.36
N THR A 526 -28.61 -2.18 -0.07
CA THR A 526 -29.24 -1.43 1.02
C THR A 526 -28.74 0.02 1.08
N ASN A 527 -29.37 0.88 1.88
CA ASN A 527 -28.95 2.29 1.98
C ASN A 527 -27.51 2.43 2.48
N GLU A 528 -27.14 1.62 3.46
CA GLU A 528 -25.82 1.57 4.09
C GLU A 528 -24.74 1.07 3.10
N GLU A 529 -25.11 0.15 2.20
CA GLU A 529 -24.24 -0.38 1.14
C GLU A 529 -24.03 0.65 0.04
N ASN A 530 -25.09 1.37 -0.36
CA ASN A 530 -24.98 2.50 -1.30
C ASN A 530 -24.12 3.64 -0.74
N GLU A 531 -24.28 3.98 0.55
CA GLU A 531 -23.47 5.01 1.23
C GLU A 531 -22.00 4.58 1.34
N THR A 532 -21.74 3.32 1.71
CA THR A 532 -20.38 2.76 1.75
C THR A 532 -19.73 2.73 0.37
N LEU A 533 -20.47 2.33 -0.67
CA LEU A 533 -20.00 2.35 -2.06
C LEU A 533 -19.67 3.78 -2.50
N HIS A 534 -20.51 4.76 -2.16
CA HIS A 534 -20.26 6.16 -2.46
C HIS A 534 -18.98 6.67 -1.80
N PHE A 535 -18.74 6.36 -0.52
CA PHE A 535 -17.50 6.68 0.17
C PHE A 535 -16.28 6.01 -0.49
N PHE A 536 -16.40 4.77 -0.97
CA PHE A 536 -15.32 4.07 -1.68
C PHE A 536 -15.01 4.70 -3.04
N THR A 537 -16.03 5.04 -3.84
CA THR A 537 -15.85 5.77 -5.10
C THR A 537 -15.22 7.14 -4.87
N MET A 538 -15.68 7.90 -3.87
CA MET A 538 -15.03 9.14 -3.45
C MET A 538 -13.57 8.92 -3.05
N TYR A 539 -13.25 7.83 -2.36
CA TYR A 539 -11.88 7.50 -1.97
C TYR A 539 -11.00 7.25 -3.19
N ILE A 540 -11.45 6.44 -4.16
CA ILE A 540 -10.76 6.17 -5.43
C ILE A 540 -10.41 7.48 -6.17
N HIS A 541 -11.36 8.41 -6.30
CA HIS A 541 -11.12 9.71 -6.92
C HIS A 541 -10.23 10.67 -6.11
N CYS A 542 -9.96 10.38 -4.83
CA CYS A 542 -9.03 11.16 -4.01
C CYS A 542 -7.59 10.59 -3.98
N LEU A 543 -7.32 9.49 -4.69
CA LEU A 543 -6.00 8.87 -4.72
C LEU A 543 -5.12 9.47 -5.83
N ASP A 544 -3.81 9.58 -5.55
CA ASP A 544 -2.81 9.83 -6.57
C ASP A 544 -2.52 8.58 -7.41
N ARG A 545 -1.86 8.75 -8.57
CA ARG A 545 -1.57 7.69 -9.55
C ARG A 545 -0.86 6.47 -8.94
N GLU A 546 0.06 6.68 -7.99
CA GLU A 546 0.79 5.60 -7.32
C GLU A 546 -0.16 4.80 -6.44
N LYS A 547 -0.96 5.46 -5.60
CA LYS A 547 -1.97 4.80 -4.74
C LYS A 547 -3.10 4.14 -5.52
N ILE A 548 -3.52 4.71 -6.65
CA ILE A 548 -4.49 4.08 -7.58
C ILE A 548 -3.94 2.73 -8.05
N SER A 549 -2.68 2.69 -8.49
CA SER A 549 -2.03 1.45 -8.94
C SER A 549 -1.86 0.44 -7.80
N THR A 550 -1.52 0.91 -6.60
CA THR A 550 -1.39 0.07 -5.39
C THR A 550 -2.73 -0.49 -4.92
N LEU A 551 -3.81 0.30 -4.96
CA LEU A 551 -5.16 -0.16 -4.63
C LEU A 551 -5.62 -1.26 -5.58
N LEU A 552 -5.39 -1.09 -6.89
CA LEU A 552 -5.71 -2.13 -7.86
C LEU A 552 -4.91 -3.42 -7.62
N PHE A 553 -3.62 -3.30 -7.28
CA PHE A 553 -2.79 -4.44 -6.94
C PHE A 553 -3.28 -5.18 -5.69
N LEU A 554 -3.70 -4.48 -4.64
CA LEU A 554 -4.31 -5.10 -3.46
C LEU A 554 -5.57 -5.91 -3.82
N ILE A 555 -6.41 -5.38 -4.72
CA ILE A 555 -7.68 -6.01 -5.11
C ILE A 555 -7.48 -7.20 -6.07
N THR A 556 -6.51 -7.15 -6.99
CA THR A 556 -6.42 -8.05 -8.17
C THR A 556 -5.09 -8.81 -8.31
N GLY A 557 -4.09 -8.52 -7.48
CA GLY A 557 -2.72 -9.04 -7.65
C GLY A 557 -2.00 -8.46 -8.88
N SER A 558 -2.58 -7.43 -9.52
CA SER A 558 -2.08 -6.84 -10.76
C SER A 558 -2.10 -5.32 -10.71
N TYR A 559 -1.09 -4.70 -11.33
CA TYR A 559 -1.10 -3.26 -11.60
C TYR A 559 -1.87 -2.91 -12.88
N VAL A 560 -2.15 -3.91 -13.73
CA VAL A 560 -2.89 -3.77 -15.00
C VAL A 560 -4.39 -3.73 -14.73
N MET A 561 -5.07 -2.74 -15.31
CA MET A 561 -6.53 -2.58 -15.28
C MET A 561 -7.27 -3.87 -15.69
N THR A 562 -8.36 -4.18 -14.99
CA THR A 562 -9.27 -5.30 -15.27
C THR A 562 -10.64 -4.79 -15.71
N ASP A 563 -11.42 -5.59 -16.43
CA ASP A 563 -12.77 -5.22 -16.89
C ASP A 563 -13.80 -5.17 -15.74
N ALA A 564 -13.53 -5.88 -14.64
CA ALA A 564 -14.46 -6.07 -13.54
C ALA A 564 -13.75 -6.16 -12.19
N ILE A 565 -14.23 -5.40 -11.21
CA ILE A 565 -13.83 -5.45 -9.81
C ILE A 565 -15.08 -5.74 -8.98
N ASN A 566 -15.14 -6.91 -8.36
CA ASN A 566 -16.29 -7.30 -7.55
C ASN A 566 -16.26 -6.56 -6.20
N VAL A 567 -17.37 -5.97 -5.80
CA VAL A 567 -17.54 -5.32 -4.49
C VAL A 567 -18.64 -6.05 -3.72
N LYS A 568 -18.30 -6.57 -2.54
CA LYS A 568 -19.25 -7.14 -1.59
C LYS A 568 -19.27 -6.35 -0.30
N PHE A 569 -20.33 -6.55 0.48
CA PHE A 569 -20.53 -5.87 1.75
C PHE A 569 -20.64 -6.85 2.91
N SER A 570 -20.02 -6.50 4.05
CA SER A 570 -20.09 -7.29 5.29
C SER A 570 -20.72 -6.49 6.44
N ASN A 571 -21.22 -7.19 7.45
CA ASN A 571 -21.78 -6.59 8.67
C ASN A 571 -20.70 -6.38 9.76
N ASP A 572 -19.42 -6.34 9.38
CA ASP A 572 -18.33 -6.30 10.35
C ASP A 572 -18.29 -4.95 11.07
N VAL A 573 -18.12 -4.97 12.39
CA VAL A 573 -18.18 -3.78 13.26
C VAL A 573 -16.99 -3.70 14.20
N GLY A 574 -16.57 -2.47 14.53
CA GLY A 574 -15.53 -2.23 15.51
C GLY A 574 -14.17 -2.75 15.06
N LEU A 575 -13.52 -3.62 15.82
CA LEU A 575 -12.16 -4.08 15.47
C LEU A 575 -12.10 -5.05 14.27
N SER A 576 -13.24 -5.64 13.86
CA SER A 576 -13.33 -6.45 12.63
C SER A 576 -13.68 -5.61 11.40
N GLN A 577 -14.05 -4.34 11.57
CA GLN A 577 -14.37 -3.43 10.48
C GLN A 577 -13.09 -3.06 9.75
N ARG A 578 -12.76 -3.82 8.69
CA ARG A 578 -11.68 -3.52 7.74
C ARG A 578 -12.05 -4.01 6.35
N PRO A 579 -11.54 -3.37 5.28
CA PRO A 579 -11.56 -3.93 3.93
C PRO A 579 -10.81 -5.26 3.89
N THR A 580 -11.34 -6.24 3.17
CA THR A 580 -10.61 -7.48 2.84
C THR A 580 -10.54 -7.65 1.33
N PHE A 581 -9.42 -8.16 0.84
CA PHE A 581 -9.13 -8.29 -0.60
C PHE A 581 -8.94 -9.76 -0.97
N ASN A 582 -9.46 -10.18 -2.12
CA ASN A 582 -9.28 -11.53 -2.66
C ASN A 582 -8.88 -11.42 -4.15
N THR A 583 -7.57 -11.47 -4.37
CA THR A 583 -6.92 -11.33 -5.69
C THR A 583 -7.28 -12.43 -6.68
N CYS A 584 -7.63 -13.62 -6.21
CA CYS A 584 -8.08 -14.73 -7.06
C CYS A 584 -9.47 -14.51 -7.69
N SER A 585 -10.22 -13.50 -7.25
CA SER A 585 -11.58 -13.20 -7.74
C SER A 585 -11.84 -11.71 -7.99
N ASP A 586 -10.78 -10.90 -8.10
CA ASP A 586 -10.82 -9.44 -8.25
C ASP A 586 -11.83 -8.78 -7.27
N LEU A 587 -11.85 -9.26 -6.02
CA LEU A 587 -12.92 -8.98 -5.05
C LEU A 587 -12.41 -8.14 -3.87
N ILE A 588 -13.12 -7.05 -3.58
CA ILE A 588 -13.03 -6.31 -2.33
C ILE A 588 -14.32 -6.51 -1.51
N THR A 589 -14.19 -6.82 -0.22
CA THR A 589 -15.31 -6.79 0.72
C THR A 589 -15.16 -5.58 1.64
N LEU A 590 -16.20 -4.74 1.69
CA LEU A 590 -16.26 -3.52 2.49
C LEU A 590 -17.29 -3.68 3.63
N PRO A 591 -16.92 -3.41 4.89
CA PRO A 591 -17.91 -3.30 5.97
C PRO A 591 -18.93 -2.20 5.66
N LYS A 592 -20.23 -2.52 5.63
CA LYS A 592 -21.28 -1.50 5.38
C LYS A 592 -21.61 -0.61 6.58
N THR A 593 -20.79 -0.67 7.60
CA THR A 593 -21.02 -0.06 8.93
C THR A 593 -20.21 1.21 9.12
N TYR A 594 -19.51 1.68 8.07
CA TYR A 594 -18.84 2.97 8.07
C TYR A 594 -19.86 4.10 8.24
N CYS A 595 -19.74 4.84 9.33
CA CYS A 595 -20.58 5.98 9.65
C CYS A 595 -20.08 7.28 9.01
N SER A 596 -18.92 7.25 8.35
CA SER A 596 -18.40 8.38 7.57
C SER A 596 -17.32 7.96 6.57
N TYR A 597 -17.12 8.79 5.55
CA TYR A 597 -15.99 8.69 4.62
C TYR A 597 -14.61 8.62 5.31
N ASP A 598 -14.42 9.36 6.41
CA ASP A 598 -13.14 9.38 7.13
C ASP A 598 -12.80 8.03 7.79
N GLU A 599 -13.79 7.24 8.23
CA GLU A 599 -13.54 5.90 8.77
C GLU A 599 -13.04 4.95 7.67
N LEU A 600 -13.78 4.85 6.56
CA LEU A 600 -13.40 4.05 5.39
C LEU A 600 -12.02 4.45 4.83
N LYS A 601 -11.76 5.76 4.75
CA LYS A 601 -10.49 6.32 4.31
C LYS A 601 -9.32 5.93 5.21
N ASN A 602 -9.52 5.93 6.53
CA ASN A 602 -8.47 5.57 7.48
C ASN A 602 -8.10 4.08 7.36
N ASP A 603 -9.08 3.19 7.21
CA ASP A 603 -8.82 1.76 7.07
C ASP A 603 -8.19 1.41 5.72
N LEU A 604 -8.68 1.95 4.60
CA LEU A 604 -8.07 1.74 3.28
C LEU A 604 -6.63 2.30 3.22
N ASN A 605 -6.39 3.46 3.83
CA ASN A 605 -5.03 3.99 3.97
C ASN A 605 -4.14 3.06 4.80
N ALA A 606 -4.64 2.46 5.89
CA ALA A 606 -3.88 1.50 6.68
C ALA A 606 -3.52 0.24 5.86
N CYS A 607 -4.35 -0.16 4.90
CA CYS A 607 -4.02 -1.20 3.93
C CYS A 607 -2.96 -0.74 2.90
N LEU A 608 -3.10 0.45 2.30
CA LEU A 608 -2.15 0.97 1.30
C LEU A 608 -0.74 1.24 1.85
N TYR A 609 -0.62 1.61 3.14
CA TYR A 609 0.65 2.00 3.76
C TYR A 609 1.35 0.87 4.54
N ASN A 610 0.77 -0.33 4.61
CA ASN A 610 1.43 -1.47 5.26
C ASN A 610 2.16 -2.32 4.22
N GLU A 611 3.50 -2.39 4.31
CA GLU A 611 4.32 -3.24 3.43
C GLU A 611 3.92 -4.72 3.54
N GLU A 612 3.52 -5.20 4.72
CA GLU A 612 3.01 -6.56 4.90
C GLU A 612 1.71 -6.81 4.12
N ALA A 613 0.85 -5.79 3.94
CA ALA A 613 -0.38 -5.94 3.15
C ALA A 613 -0.10 -6.14 1.66
N LEU A 614 1.10 -5.81 1.17
CA LEU A 614 1.56 -6.12 -0.19
C LEU A 614 2.21 -7.52 -0.30
N GLU A 615 2.56 -8.14 0.83
CA GLU A 615 3.09 -9.52 0.89
C GLU A 615 2.00 -10.57 1.15
N TYR A 616 0.85 -10.18 1.73
CA TYR A 616 -0.21 -11.07 2.22
C TYR A 616 -1.56 -10.96 1.50
N THR A 617 -1.60 -10.55 0.23
CA THR A 617 -2.81 -10.54 -0.64
C THR A 617 -3.33 -11.94 -1.05
N SER A 618 -2.84 -12.99 -0.38
CA SER A 618 -3.11 -14.41 -0.62
C SER A 618 -3.53 -15.16 0.66
N TYR A 619 -4.71 -14.82 1.21
CA TYR A 619 -5.38 -15.55 2.29
C TYR A 619 -6.85 -15.88 1.96
#